data_AF-A0A1A8WHE6-F1
#
_entry.id   AF-A0A1A8WHE6-F1
#
_cell.length_a   1.000
_cell.length_b   1.000
_cell.length_c   1.000
_cell.angle_alpha   90.00
_cell.angle_beta   90.00
_cell.angle_gamma   90.00
#
_symmetry.space_group_name_H-M   'P 1'
#
loop_
_entity.id
_entity.type
_entity.pdbx_description
1 polymer ?
#
loop_
_entity_poly.entity_id
_entity_poly.type
_entity_poly.pdbx_seq_one_letter_code
_entity_poly.pdbx_strand_id
1 'polypeptide(L)'
;HSAQLFDNEWMIIYGGITNGWIDNYALSDMYALNIYTFSWFEVDISTSKGFNRGYYGSLCLVPYKKSLHVFGGSDESYEYSDVFSLSPLVTYVSYKNLTGKIEQLNSRMKNINENANDNEHVNLAEFEMKIIELKEEVNGINSMMKTFESKFSALEKLNEQCEKLLSKNINSEALEKLEQRIRKLESSNALMKHDSI
;
A
#
# COMPACT_ATOMS: atom_id res chain seq x y z
N HIS A 1 -4.74 19.10 -5.17
CA HIS A 1 -4.12 18.05 -4.34
C HIS A 1 -3.42 17.07 -5.26
N SER A 2 -2.52 16.24 -4.75
CA SER A 2 -1.94 15.13 -5.52
C SER A 2 -2.32 13.81 -4.88
N ALA A 3 -2.53 12.79 -5.73
CA ALA A 3 -2.99 11.49 -5.31
C ALA A 3 -2.23 10.36 -6.00
N GLN A 4 -2.13 9.21 -5.34
CA GLN A 4 -1.52 8.00 -5.87
C GLN A 4 -2.10 6.75 -5.19
N LEU A 5 -2.29 5.67 -5.97
CA LEU A 5 -2.63 4.36 -5.43
C LEU A 5 -1.36 3.64 -4.97
N PHE A 6 -1.40 3.14 -3.74
CA PHE A 6 -0.36 2.37 -3.07
C PHE A 6 -0.87 0.97 -2.75
N ASP A 7 -0.09 -0.04 -3.13
CA ASP A 7 -0.34 -1.46 -2.83
C ASP A 7 -1.74 -1.98 -3.22
N ASN A 8 -2.36 -1.34 -4.22
CA ASN A 8 -3.72 -1.62 -4.71
C ASN A 8 -4.84 -1.59 -3.64
N GLU A 9 -4.56 -1.03 -2.47
CA GLU A 9 -5.48 -0.95 -1.33
C GLU A 9 -5.64 0.48 -0.83
N TRP A 10 -4.55 1.26 -0.86
CA TRP A 10 -4.49 2.55 -0.21
C TRP A 10 -4.42 3.66 -1.25
N MET A 11 -5.42 4.53 -1.29
CA MET A 11 -5.34 5.76 -2.06
C MET A 11 -4.79 6.85 -1.15
N ILE A 12 -3.60 7.35 -1.48
CA ILE A 12 -2.92 8.39 -0.70
C ILE A 12 -3.17 9.72 -1.38
N ILE A 13 -3.55 10.73 -0.60
CA ILE A 13 -3.70 12.12 -1.02
C ILE A 13 -2.79 12.99 -0.18
N TYR A 14 -2.06 13.89 -0.84
CA TYR A 14 -1.21 14.87 -0.20
C TYR A 14 -1.55 16.31 -0.63
N GLY A 15 -1.69 17.17 0.37
CA GLY A 15 -1.87 18.61 0.26
C GLY A 15 -2.98 19.04 -0.69
N GLY A 16 -2.85 20.22 -1.27
CA GLY A 16 -3.84 20.79 -2.18
C GLY A 16 -4.20 22.21 -1.79
N ILE A 17 -5.23 22.75 -2.44
CA ILE A 17 -5.79 24.06 -2.09
C ILE A 17 -7.24 23.84 -1.74
N THR A 18 -7.64 24.47 -0.64
CA THR A 18 -9.02 24.48 -0.19
C THR A 18 -9.52 25.92 -0.13
N ASN A 19 -10.81 26.09 -0.36
CA ASN A 19 -11.45 27.38 -0.24
C ASN A 19 -11.85 27.57 1.23
N GLY A 20 -11.18 28.48 1.92
CA GLY A 20 -11.60 28.94 3.23
C GLY A 20 -12.83 29.85 3.13
N TRP A 21 -13.34 30.23 4.30
CA TRP A 21 -14.42 31.20 4.40
C TRP A 21 -14.00 32.62 3.99
N ILE A 22 -12.69 32.90 4.09
CA ILE A 22 -12.11 34.22 3.86
C ILE A 22 -11.23 34.16 2.61
N ASP A 23 -10.23 33.28 2.61
CA ASP A 23 -9.29 33.12 1.50
C ASP A 23 -9.05 31.64 1.19
N ASN A 24 -8.55 31.37 0.00
CA ASN A 24 -8.02 30.05 -0.34
C ASN A 24 -6.66 29.87 0.34
N TYR A 25 -6.39 28.65 0.81
CA TYR A 25 -5.10 28.34 1.41
C TYR A 25 -4.63 26.94 1.03
N ALA A 26 -3.31 26.78 1.04
CA ALA A 26 -2.65 25.53 0.72
C ALA A 26 -2.58 24.60 1.94
N LEU A 27 -2.82 23.32 1.69
CA LEU A 27 -2.75 22.24 2.65
C LEU A 27 -1.43 21.48 2.49
N SER A 28 -0.90 20.99 3.61
CA SER A 28 0.34 20.19 3.67
C SER A 28 0.15 18.86 4.40
N ASP A 29 -1.10 18.47 4.65
CA ASP A 29 -1.50 17.23 5.30
C ASP A 29 -1.51 16.06 4.31
N MET A 30 -1.54 14.83 4.84
CA MET A 30 -1.62 13.61 4.06
C MET A 30 -2.68 12.70 4.66
N TYR A 31 -3.51 12.16 3.78
CA TYR A 31 -4.56 11.22 4.13
C TYR A 31 -4.46 9.98 3.27
N ALA A 32 -4.78 8.83 3.86
CA ALA A 32 -4.89 7.55 3.17
C ALA A 32 -6.32 7.02 3.27
N LEU A 33 -6.93 6.70 2.14
CA LEU A 33 -8.20 5.99 2.05
C LEU A 33 -7.91 4.51 1.82
N ASN A 34 -8.43 3.65 2.70
CA ASN A 34 -8.55 2.24 2.37
C ASN A 34 -9.74 2.06 1.42
N ILE A 35 -9.50 1.60 0.19
CA ILE A 35 -10.55 1.52 -0.83
C ILE A 35 -11.52 0.34 -0.61
N TYR A 36 -11.15 -0.63 0.22
CA TYR A 36 -12.01 -1.76 0.54
C TYR A 36 -12.96 -1.45 1.70
N THR A 37 -12.46 -0.76 2.73
CA THR A 37 -13.26 -0.38 3.90
C THR A 37 -13.84 1.03 3.82
N PHE A 38 -13.48 1.80 2.79
CA PHE A 38 -13.87 3.20 2.58
C PHE A 38 -13.61 4.10 3.82
N SER A 39 -12.54 3.80 4.55
CA SER A 39 -12.16 4.52 5.77
C SER A 39 -10.94 5.40 5.51
N TRP A 40 -11.02 6.65 5.96
CA TRP A 40 -9.94 7.63 5.89
C TRP A 40 -9.07 7.58 7.14
N PHE A 41 -7.76 7.69 6.93
CA PHE A 41 -6.75 7.75 7.98
C PHE A 41 -5.85 8.96 7.74
N GLU A 42 -5.66 9.75 8.79
CA GLU A 42 -4.63 10.80 8.78
C GLU A 42 -3.25 10.14 8.87
N VAL A 43 -2.32 10.61 8.04
CA VAL A 43 -0.95 10.10 8.04
C VAL A 43 -0.01 11.16 8.57
N ASP A 44 0.61 10.87 9.71
CA ASP A 44 1.61 11.75 10.31
C ASP A 44 2.80 11.94 9.37
N ILE A 45 3.03 13.19 8.98
CA ILE A 45 4.17 13.58 8.17
C ILE A 45 5.19 14.31 9.04
N SER A 46 6.27 13.62 9.42
CA SER A 46 7.41 14.31 10.02
C SER A 46 8.24 14.97 8.92
N THR A 47 7.93 16.23 8.60
CA THR A 47 8.75 17.00 7.66
C THR A 47 9.85 17.74 8.42
N SER A 48 11.06 17.76 7.88
CA SER A 48 12.15 18.62 8.39
C SER A 48 11.93 20.09 8.06
N LYS A 49 10.99 20.38 7.16
CA LYS A 49 10.62 21.72 6.70
C LYS A 49 9.16 21.67 6.22
N GLY A 50 8.32 22.57 6.74
CA GLY A 50 6.92 22.65 6.34
C GLY A 50 6.78 23.27 4.95
N PHE A 51 5.92 22.68 4.10
CA PHE A 51 5.63 23.18 2.76
C PHE A 51 4.12 23.20 2.54
N ASN A 52 3.53 24.40 2.64
CA ASN A 52 2.11 24.60 2.36
C ASN A 52 2.00 25.06 0.90
N ARG A 53 1.84 24.11 -0.02
CA ARG A 53 1.67 24.40 -1.44
C ARG A 53 0.53 23.58 -2.04
N GLY A 54 0.03 24.05 -3.17
CA GLY A 54 -0.95 23.38 -4.00
C GLY A 54 -0.38 23.03 -5.37
N TYR A 55 -1.26 22.58 -6.27
CA TYR A 55 -0.94 22.34 -7.68
C TYR A 55 0.32 21.51 -7.94
N TYR A 56 0.61 20.57 -7.03
CA TYR A 56 1.69 19.61 -7.22
C TYR A 56 1.44 18.73 -8.47
N GLY A 57 2.53 18.21 -9.05
CA GLY A 57 2.42 17.08 -9.99
C GLY A 57 1.90 15.82 -9.29
N SER A 58 1.60 14.77 -10.06
CA SER A 58 1.16 13.48 -9.51
C SER A 58 2.18 12.95 -8.48
N LEU A 59 1.66 12.38 -7.38
CA LEU A 59 2.49 11.69 -6.40
C LEU A 59 3.16 10.49 -7.07
N CYS A 60 4.49 10.40 -6.97
CA CYS A 60 5.24 9.30 -7.56
C CYS A 60 5.63 8.29 -6.49
N LEU A 61 5.05 7.09 -6.55
CA LEU A 61 5.47 6.00 -5.70
C LEU A 61 6.77 5.38 -6.24
N VAL A 62 7.75 5.23 -5.36
CA VAL A 62 9.01 4.52 -5.62
C VAL A 62 8.99 3.20 -4.84
N PRO A 63 8.55 2.08 -5.45
CA PRO A 63 8.20 0.86 -4.72
C PRO A 63 9.37 0.27 -3.94
N TYR A 64 10.57 0.26 -4.53
CA TYR A 64 11.76 -0.35 -3.91
C TYR A 64 12.27 0.43 -2.69
N LYS A 65 11.99 1.73 -2.60
CA LYS A 65 12.30 2.56 -1.42
C LYS A 65 11.11 2.69 -0.47
N LYS A 66 9.94 2.18 -0.87
CA LYS A 66 8.65 2.45 -0.23
C LYS A 66 8.46 3.94 0.06
N SER A 67 8.88 4.82 -0.86
CA SER A 67 8.81 6.28 -0.67
C SER A 67 7.91 6.93 -1.71
N LEU A 68 7.23 8.00 -1.32
CA LEU A 68 6.43 8.85 -2.18
C LEU A 68 7.20 10.11 -2.51
N HIS A 69 7.31 10.45 -3.79
CA HIS A 69 7.96 11.67 -4.23
C HIS A 69 6.93 12.69 -4.68
N VAL A 70 7.10 13.93 -4.22
CA VAL A 70 6.31 15.10 -4.60
C VAL A 70 7.21 16.04 -5.39
N PHE A 71 6.74 16.50 -6.54
CA PHE A 71 7.48 17.39 -7.42
C PHE A 71 6.81 18.76 -7.48
N GLY A 72 7.58 19.79 -7.16
CA GLY A 72 7.24 21.20 -7.32
C GLY A 72 6.02 21.65 -6.52
N GLY A 73 5.07 22.24 -7.24
CA GLY A 73 3.87 22.88 -6.69
C GLY A 73 3.96 24.41 -6.73
N SER A 74 2.87 25.06 -6.40
CA SER A 74 2.80 26.53 -6.29
C SER A 74 1.97 26.94 -5.09
N ASP A 75 2.25 28.13 -4.57
CA ASP A 75 1.48 28.79 -3.50
C ASP A 75 0.64 29.95 -4.05
N GLU A 76 0.23 29.85 -5.33
CA GLU A 76 -0.38 30.92 -6.16
C GLU A 76 0.54 32.12 -6.46
N SER A 77 1.54 32.41 -5.60
CA SER A 77 2.47 33.54 -5.77
C SER A 77 3.76 33.15 -6.48
N TYR A 78 4.25 31.94 -6.23
CA TYR A 78 5.51 31.42 -6.75
C TYR A 78 5.36 29.98 -7.22
N GLU A 79 6.05 29.66 -8.31
CA GLU A 79 6.21 28.29 -8.80
C GLU A 79 7.50 27.69 -8.24
N TYR A 80 7.43 26.43 -7.79
CA TYR A 80 8.57 25.72 -7.24
C TYR A 80 8.90 24.49 -8.07
N SER A 81 10.19 24.18 -8.19
CA SER A 81 10.71 23.03 -8.95
C SER A 81 11.55 22.09 -8.07
N ASP A 82 11.36 22.15 -6.75
CA ASP A 82 12.00 21.27 -5.79
C ASP A 82 11.30 19.89 -5.72
N VAL A 83 11.97 18.93 -5.09
CA VAL A 83 11.47 17.55 -4.97
C VAL A 83 11.56 17.12 -3.52
N PHE A 84 10.47 16.55 -3.02
CA PHE A 84 10.38 16.00 -1.68
C PHE A 84 10.20 14.50 -1.73
N SER A 85 10.89 13.79 -0.84
CA SER A 85 10.73 12.36 -0.63
C SER A 85 10.10 12.13 0.73
N LEU A 86 8.93 11.51 0.74
CA LEU A 86 8.15 11.14 1.91
C LEU A 86 8.28 9.63 2.08
N SER A 87 8.92 9.20 3.16
CA SER A 87 8.93 7.79 3.55
C SER A 87 7.85 7.60 4.62
N PRO A 88 6.80 6.79 4.39
CA PRO A 88 5.85 6.42 5.41
C PRO A 88 6.61 5.71 6.52
N LEU A 89 6.72 6.40 7.65
CA LEU A 89 7.26 5.86 8.87
C LEU A 89 6.17 4.96 9.48
N VAL A 90 6.00 3.76 8.93
CA VAL A 90 5.68 2.61 9.81
C VAL A 90 6.94 2.43 10.64
N THR A 91 7.11 3.32 11.62
CA THR A 91 8.31 3.33 12.41
C THR A 91 8.32 2.03 13.18
N TYR A 92 9.46 1.35 13.15
CA TYR A 92 9.86 0.37 14.14
C TYR A 92 9.53 0.83 15.58
N VAL A 93 9.46 2.15 15.83
CA VAL A 93 8.96 2.81 17.04
C VAL A 93 7.50 2.47 17.37
N SER A 94 6.57 2.45 16.42
CA SER A 94 5.17 2.05 16.66
C SER A 94 5.07 0.57 17.03
N TYR A 95 5.83 -0.30 16.37
CA TYR A 95 5.92 -1.72 16.74
C TYR A 95 6.61 -1.91 18.09
N LYS A 96 7.69 -1.17 18.39
CA LYS A 96 8.41 -1.18 19.67
C LYS A 96 7.55 -0.64 20.82
N ASN A 97 6.74 0.39 20.55
CA ASN A 97 5.78 0.91 21.51
C ASN A 97 4.64 -0.08 21.76
N LEU A 98 4.14 -0.75 20.71
CA LEU A 98 3.11 -1.77 20.84
C LEU A 98 3.63 -2.99 21.61
N THR A 99 4.81 -3.51 21.26
CA THR A 99 5.47 -4.61 21.98
C THR A 99 5.76 -4.21 23.44
N GLY A 100 6.24 -2.99 23.69
CA GLY A 100 6.41 -2.47 25.05
C GLY A 100 5.11 -2.38 25.85
N LYS A 101 3.99 -1.98 25.21
CA LYS A 101 2.66 -2.00 25.85
C LYS A 101 2.18 -3.42 26.15
N ILE A 102 2.45 -4.38 25.27
CA ILE A 102 2.13 -5.81 25.47
C ILE A 102 2.95 -6.40 26.63
N GLU A 103 4.24 -6.09 26.70
CA GLU A 103 5.11 -6.51 27.81
C GLU A 103 4.67 -5.90 29.16
N GLN A 104 4.26 -4.63 29.16
CA GLN A 104 3.67 -3.97 30.34
C GLN A 104 2.34 -4.62 30.76
N LEU A 105 1.48 -4.98 29.80
CA LEU A 105 0.24 -5.72 30.09
C LEU A 105 0.53 -7.10 30.67
N ASN A 106 1.48 -7.83 30.10
CA ASN A 106 1.87 -9.16 30.58
C ASN A 106 2.47 -9.12 31.99
N SER A 107 3.31 -8.13 32.29
CA SER A 107 3.86 -7.95 33.64
C SER A 107 2.78 -7.56 34.66
N ARG A 108 1.82 -6.69 34.29
CA ARG A 108 0.66 -6.38 35.14
C ARG A 108 -0.21 -7.61 35.40
N MET A 109 -0.52 -8.42 34.38
CA MET A 109 -1.27 -9.67 34.54
C MET A 109 -0.54 -10.66 35.46
N LYS A 110 0.79 -10.75 35.34
CA LYS A 110 1.60 -11.61 36.20
C LYS A 110 1.58 -11.15 37.67
N ASN A 111 1.71 -9.84 37.91
CA ASN A 111 1.65 -9.27 39.25
C ASN A 111 0.26 -9.41 39.90
N ILE A 112 -0.81 -9.34 39.12
CA ILE A 112 -2.18 -9.65 39.60
C ILE A 112 -2.29 -11.11 40.05
N ASN A 113 -1.62 -12.03 39.35
CA ASN A 113 -1.61 -13.44 39.70
C ASN A 113 -0.76 -13.75 40.95
N GLU A 114 0.27 -12.94 41.24
CA GLU A 114 1.16 -13.10 42.40
C GLU A 114 0.64 -12.38 43.67
N ASN A 115 -0.16 -11.32 43.53
CA ASN A 115 -0.72 -10.53 44.65
C ASN A 115 -2.17 -10.91 45.02
N ALA A 116 -2.65 -12.10 44.65
CA ALA A 116 -4.01 -12.58 44.97
C ALA A 116 -4.25 -12.92 46.46
N ASN A 117 -3.35 -12.51 47.37
CA ASN A 117 -3.55 -12.48 48.81
C ASN A 117 -3.24 -11.07 49.32
N ASP A 118 -4.19 -10.14 49.16
CA ASP A 118 -4.59 -9.14 50.16
C ASP A 118 -5.35 -7.97 49.49
N ASN A 119 -6.67 -7.99 49.66
CA ASN A 119 -7.56 -6.83 49.81
C ASN A 119 -7.32 -5.56 48.95
N GLU A 120 -7.26 -5.71 47.63
CA GLU A 120 -7.77 -4.66 46.73
C GLU A 120 -8.98 -5.22 45.99
N HIS A 121 -10.11 -4.52 46.07
CA HIS A 121 -11.33 -4.87 45.36
C HIS A 121 -11.10 -4.61 43.87
N VAL A 122 -10.37 -5.52 43.22
CA VAL A 122 -10.19 -5.57 41.77
C VAL A 122 -11.59 -5.56 41.18
N ASN A 123 -11.89 -4.56 40.35
CA ASN A 123 -13.19 -4.39 39.75
C ASN A 123 -13.38 -5.52 38.70
N LEU A 124 -13.79 -6.69 39.18
CA LEU A 124 -13.95 -7.93 38.41
C LEU A 124 -14.82 -7.70 37.17
N ALA A 125 -15.82 -6.82 37.29
CA ALA A 125 -16.68 -6.40 36.20
C ALA A 125 -15.92 -5.67 35.06
N GLU A 126 -14.91 -4.87 35.38
CA GLU A 126 -14.07 -4.20 34.37
C GLU A 126 -13.18 -5.21 33.62
N PHE A 127 -12.68 -6.23 34.33
CA PHE A 127 -11.92 -7.31 33.72
C PHE A 127 -12.79 -8.22 32.86
N GLU A 128 -14.00 -8.56 33.32
CA GLU A 128 -14.97 -9.32 32.52
C GLU A 128 -15.34 -8.59 31.24
N MET A 129 -15.56 -7.27 31.30
CA MET A 129 -15.80 -6.45 30.10
C MET A 129 -14.63 -6.48 29.12
N LYS A 130 -13.40 -6.31 29.60
CA LYS A 130 -12.18 -6.39 28.76
C LYS A 130 -11.97 -7.77 28.15
N ILE A 131 -12.33 -8.84 28.85
CA ILE A 131 -12.27 -10.21 28.33
C ILE A 131 -13.31 -10.41 27.22
N ILE A 132 -14.50 -9.84 27.36
CA ILE A 132 -15.54 -9.88 26.32
C ILE A 132 -15.06 -9.11 25.07
N GLU A 133 -14.52 -7.90 25.23
CA GLU A 133 -13.95 -7.11 24.13
C GLU A 133 -12.83 -7.88 23.41
N LEU A 134 -11.88 -8.46 24.16
CA LEU A 134 -10.80 -9.28 23.58
C LEU A 134 -11.34 -10.50 22.82
N LYS A 135 -12.41 -11.13 23.32
CA LYS A 135 -13.05 -12.26 22.66
C LYS A 135 -13.69 -11.85 21.33
N GLU A 136 -14.30 -10.67 21.28
CA GLU A 136 -14.85 -10.10 20.04
C GLU A 136 -13.75 -9.78 19.03
N GLU A 137 -12.64 -9.17 19.46
CA GLU A 137 -11.48 -8.91 18.61
C GLU A 137 -10.89 -10.21 18.02
N VAL A 138 -10.71 -11.24 18.86
CA VAL A 138 -10.22 -12.56 18.42
C VAL A 138 -11.17 -13.21 17.41
N ASN A 139 -12.48 -13.09 17.62
CA ASN A 139 -13.47 -13.58 16.65
C ASN A 139 -13.41 -12.79 15.33
N GLY A 140 -13.18 -11.48 15.39
CA GLY A 140 -12.95 -10.63 14.23
C GLY A 140 -11.71 -11.07 13.43
N ILE A 141 -10.59 -11.31 14.12
CA ILE A 141 -9.36 -11.83 13.51
C ILE A 141 -9.61 -13.19 12.85
N ASN A 142 -10.32 -14.10 13.52
CA ASN A 142 -10.63 -15.43 12.97
C ASN A 142 -11.49 -15.34 11.70
N SER A 143 -12.45 -14.42 11.66
CA SER A 143 -13.23 -14.14 10.44
C SER A 143 -12.36 -13.59 9.30
N MET A 144 -11.44 -12.68 9.63
CA MET A 144 -10.49 -12.13 8.68
C MET A 144 -9.55 -13.20 8.13
N MET A 145 -9.06 -14.11 8.98
CA MET A 145 -8.22 -15.24 8.60
C MET A 145 -8.92 -16.16 7.60
N LYS A 146 -10.19 -16.53 7.85
CA LYS A 146 -11.00 -17.32 6.90
C LYS A 146 -11.20 -16.61 5.56
N THR A 147 -11.39 -15.29 5.60
CA THR A 147 -11.50 -14.47 4.39
C THR A 147 -10.18 -14.48 3.61
N PHE A 148 -9.06 -14.38 4.33
CA PHE A 148 -7.72 -14.44 3.74
C PHE A 148 -7.46 -15.80 3.08
N GLU A 149 -7.78 -16.91 3.74
CA GLU A 149 -7.68 -18.27 3.17
C GLU A 149 -8.49 -18.42 1.88
N SER A 150 -9.73 -17.89 1.86
CA SER A 150 -10.57 -17.91 0.65
C SER A 150 -9.95 -17.12 -0.49
N LYS A 151 -9.42 -15.93 -0.22
CA LYS A 151 -8.73 -15.11 -1.23
C LYS A 151 -7.45 -15.78 -1.73
N PHE A 152 -6.70 -16.41 -0.84
CA PHE A 152 -5.48 -17.14 -1.19
C PHE A 152 -5.78 -18.29 -2.15
N SER A 153 -6.81 -19.09 -1.87
CA SER A 153 -7.24 -20.17 -2.77
C SER A 153 -7.72 -19.64 -4.14
N ALA A 154 -8.36 -18.47 -4.18
CA ALA A 154 -8.75 -17.84 -5.44
C ALA A 154 -7.53 -17.37 -6.25
N LEU A 155 -6.52 -16.81 -5.58
CA LEU A 155 -5.25 -16.40 -6.20
C LEU A 155 -4.48 -17.59 -6.76
N GLU A 156 -4.40 -18.71 -6.03
CA GLU A 156 -3.77 -19.94 -6.52
C GLU A 156 -4.44 -20.43 -7.82
N LYS A 157 -5.78 -20.46 -7.86
CA LYS A 157 -6.53 -20.83 -9.07
C LYS A 157 -6.27 -19.88 -10.24
N LEU A 158 -6.19 -18.58 -9.98
CA LEU A 158 -5.89 -17.59 -11.01
C LEU A 158 -4.47 -17.79 -11.56
N ASN A 159 -3.50 -18.07 -10.69
CA ASN A 159 -2.12 -18.33 -11.08
C ASN A 159 -2.02 -19.58 -11.99
N GLU A 160 -2.70 -20.67 -11.64
CA GLU A 160 -2.76 -21.87 -12.51
C GLU A 160 -3.39 -21.56 -13.89
N GLN A 161 -4.40 -20.68 -13.95
CA GLN A 161 -5.01 -20.28 -15.22
C GLN A 161 -4.04 -19.45 -16.06
N CYS A 162 -3.28 -18.53 -15.45
CA CYS A 162 -2.25 -17.76 -16.13
C CYS A 162 -1.16 -18.67 -16.72
N GLU A 163 -0.69 -19.67 -15.98
CA GLU A 163 0.29 -20.65 -16.49
C GLU A 163 -0.25 -21.45 -17.69
N LYS A 164 -1.53 -21.86 -17.64
CA LYS A 164 -2.20 -22.53 -18.78
C LYS A 164 -2.35 -21.63 -19.99
N LEU A 165 -2.62 -20.34 -19.81
CA LEU A 165 -2.71 -19.38 -20.91
C LEU A 165 -1.33 -19.08 -21.51
N LEU A 166 -0.31 -18.91 -20.68
CA LEU A 166 1.07 -18.68 -21.14
C LEU A 166 1.60 -19.88 -21.93
N SER A 167 1.35 -21.11 -21.46
CA SER A 167 1.71 -22.33 -22.20
C SER A 167 0.93 -22.52 -23.50
N LYS A 168 -0.32 -22.05 -23.59
CA LYS A 168 -1.15 -22.13 -24.80
C LYS A 168 -0.87 -21.01 -25.82
N ASN A 169 -0.42 -19.84 -25.37
CA ASN A 169 -0.16 -18.69 -26.26
C ASN A 169 1.20 -18.76 -26.97
N ILE A 170 2.09 -19.64 -26.52
CA ILE A 170 3.23 -20.10 -27.31
C ILE A 170 2.70 -21.17 -28.29
N ASN A 171 1.95 -20.75 -29.31
CA ASN A 171 1.69 -21.61 -30.47
C ASN A 171 3.02 -21.77 -31.23
N SER A 172 3.90 -22.63 -30.75
CA SER A 172 5.20 -22.89 -31.36
C SER A 172 5.05 -23.27 -32.84
N GLU A 173 3.96 -23.95 -33.18
CA GLU A 173 3.63 -24.32 -34.56
C GLU A 173 3.31 -23.11 -35.46
N ALA A 174 2.67 -22.07 -34.93
CA ALA A 174 2.38 -20.85 -35.69
C ALA A 174 3.65 -20.01 -35.87
N LEU A 175 4.50 -19.95 -34.84
CA LEU A 175 5.81 -19.29 -34.89
C LEU A 175 6.74 -20.00 -35.89
N GLU A 176 6.78 -21.32 -35.87
CA GLU A 176 7.60 -22.15 -36.77
C GLU A 176 7.14 -22.03 -38.23
N LYS A 177 5.82 -21.98 -38.48
CA LYS A 177 5.26 -21.68 -39.81
C LYS A 177 5.63 -20.27 -40.29
N LEU A 178 5.67 -19.29 -39.39
CA LEU A 178 6.08 -17.92 -39.72
C LEU A 178 7.58 -17.86 -40.06
N GLU A 179 8.42 -18.52 -39.27
CA GLU A 179 9.87 -18.62 -39.52
C GLU A 179 10.19 -19.31 -40.85
N GLN A 180 9.50 -20.41 -41.17
CA GLN A 180 9.65 -21.08 -42.47
C GLN A 180 9.26 -20.16 -43.64
N ARG A 181 8.26 -19.30 -43.45
CA ARG A 181 7.81 -18.35 -44.48
C ARG A 181 8.79 -17.20 -44.66
N ILE A 182 9.39 -16.71 -43.58
CA ILE A 182 10.48 -15.71 -43.61
C ILE A 182 11.69 -16.27 -44.37
N ARG A 183 12.15 -17.49 -44.04
CA ARG A 183 13.28 -18.12 -44.75
C ARG A 183 13.05 -18.28 -46.25
N LYS A 184 11.82 -18.62 -46.66
CA LYS A 184 11.44 -18.72 -48.09
C LYS A 184 11.47 -17.36 -48.80
N LEU A 185 11.08 -16.29 -48.11
CA LEU A 185 11.13 -14.94 -48.67
C LEU A 185 12.57 -14.43 -48.78
N GLU A 186 13.42 -14.72 -47.81
CA GLU A 186 14.84 -14.37 -47.82
C GLU A 186 15.59 -15.07 -48.96
N SER A 187 15.34 -16.37 -49.17
CA SER A 187 15.94 -17.10 -50.30
C SER A 187 15.44 -16.62 -51.66
N SER A 188 14.14 -16.30 -51.78
CA SER A 188 13.56 -15.71 -52.98
C SER A 188 14.15 -14.34 -53.30
N ASN A 189 14.35 -13.47 -52.30
CA ASN A 189 14.97 -12.16 -52.47
C ASN A 189 16.46 -12.26 -52.82
N ALA A 190 17.17 -13.27 -52.30
CA ALA A 190 18.56 -13.53 -52.67
C ALA A 190 18.69 -13.97 -54.13
N LEU A 191 17.75 -14.79 -54.64
CA LEU A 191 17.69 -15.18 -56.05
C LEU A 191 17.46 -13.97 -56.97
N MET A 192 16.49 -13.11 -56.62
CA MET A 192 16.17 -11.92 -57.44
C MET A 192 17.32 -10.91 -57.52
N LYS A 193 18.21 -10.86 -56.51
CA LYS A 193 19.42 -10.03 -56.55
C LYS A 193 20.51 -10.58 -57.50
N HIS A 194 20.51 -11.88 -57.77
CA HIS A 194 21.49 -12.51 -58.67
C HIS A 194 21.08 -12.44 -60.15
N ASP A 195 19.79 -12.31 -60.46
CA ASP A 195 19.27 -12.18 -61.84
C ASP A 195 19.29 -10.74 -62.39
N SER A 196 19.88 -9.78 -61.65
CA SER A 196 19.96 -8.36 -62.03
C SER A 196 21.35 -7.93 -62.53
N ILE A 197 22.11 -8.82 -63.19
CA ILE A 197 23.39 -8.50 -63.87
C ILE A 197 23.24 -8.75 -65.37
#